data_AF-A0A7C5RXR7-F1
#
_entry.id   AF-A0A7C5RXR7-F1
#
_cell.length_a   1.000
_cell.length_b   1.000
_cell.length_c   1.000
_cell.angle_alpha   90.00
_cell.angle_beta   90.00
_cell.angle_gamma   90.00
#
_symmetry.space_group_name_H-M   'P 1'
#
loop_
_entity.id
_entity.type
_entity.pdbx_description
1 polymer ?
#
loop_
_entity_poly.entity_id
_entity_poly.type
_entity_poly.pdbx_seq_one_letter_code
_entity_poly.pdbx_strand_id
1 'polypeptide(L)'
;MIIDEGVVLYILTEEGRKYLKEGFPENKLVEALKDGPMKISELKEKIENFDIAVQWARKKHLIAVTQDEIELLREPKENEEEKALRKIEEGIIPDENILKVLLHRKLIEKKRETLAKKAERMKGKEITNLTPELIITKAWKDVLLKEYNVEATGKIVYPGKHHPYNSFLIDVRRKLVELGFVEMTGPIIEMEFWNFDALYQPQNHPSRTWTQTYSLKYPKNGFLPYKKTVELVKQTHENGWKTGSTGWRYKWDEKKASQLMPRAHGTACSARQLAKGVEIPGKYFAIVRCFRPDVIDATHAVEFNQVEGIVIDEHLTFKDLLGILKLFAKEFAGADKVKFIPDYYPFTEPSVQLSVKHPEMGWIELAGAGIFREELTKPLGVDAPVIAWGIGIDRLAMFKLGIKDIRYLFTEKLDWLRKSKII
;
A
#
# COMPACT_ATOMS: atom_id res chain seq x y z
N MET A 1 -48.38 -6.10 -19.29
CA MET A 1 -48.14 -5.73 -20.69
C MET A 1 -46.65 -5.43 -20.79
N ILE A 2 -45.83 -6.41 -21.16
CA ILE A 2 -44.38 -6.21 -21.29
C ILE A 2 -44.19 -5.60 -22.68
N ILE A 3 -43.69 -4.37 -22.73
CA ILE A 3 -43.35 -3.70 -23.97
C ILE A 3 -42.15 -4.47 -24.54
N ASP A 4 -42.35 -5.15 -25.67
CA ASP A 4 -41.30 -5.88 -26.40
C ASP A 4 -40.36 -4.84 -27.03
N GLU A 5 -39.44 -4.31 -26.23
CA GLU A 5 -38.32 -3.51 -26.71
C GLU A 5 -37.37 -4.46 -27.46
N GLY A 6 -37.70 -4.74 -28.72
CA GLY A 6 -36.97 -5.68 -29.58
C GLY A 6 -35.46 -5.37 -29.62
N VAL A 7 -34.66 -6.43 -29.68
CA VAL A 7 -33.20 -6.34 -29.74
C VAL A 7 -32.78 -5.99 -31.17
N VAL A 8 -31.89 -5.00 -31.31
CA VAL A 8 -31.31 -4.63 -32.60
C VAL A 8 -30.16 -5.59 -32.91
N LEU A 9 -30.34 -6.46 -33.89
CA LEU A 9 -29.29 -7.30 -34.46
C LEU A 9 -28.64 -6.61 -35.65
N TYR A 10 -27.35 -6.90 -35.83
CA TYR A 10 -26.60 -6.54 -37.02
C TYR A 10 -26.39 -7.80 -37.85
N ILE A 11 -26.76 -7.77 -39.13
CA ILE A 11 -26.61 -8.91 -40.04
C ILE A 11 -25.73 -8.49 -41.20
N LEU A 12 -24.84 -9.38 -41.65
CA LEU A 12 -24.04 -9.16 -42.86
C LEU A 12 -24.93 -9.05 -44.09
N THR A 13 -24.75 -7.99 -44.88
CA THR A 13 -25.34 -7.87 -46.22
C THR A 13 -24.65 -8.84 -47.19
N GLU A 14 -25.20 -9.02 -48.40
CA GLU A 14 -24.56 -9.85 -49.43
C GLU A 14 -23.12 -9.37 -49.74
N GLU A 15 -22.92 -8.05 -49.77
CA GLU A 15 -21.61 -7.43 -49.98
C GLU A 15 -20.66 -7.66 -48.78
N GLY A 16 -21.17 -7.57 -47.54
CA GLY A 16 -20.41 -7.90 -46.34
C GLY A 16 -19.96 -9.35 -46.29
N ARG A 17 -20.79 -10.30 -46.75
CA ARG A 17 -20.42 -11.71 -46.89
C ARG A 17 -19.41 -11.95 -48.00
N LYS A 18 -19.53 -11.23 -49.13
CA LYS A 18 -18.58 -11.31 -50.24
C LYS A 18 -17.20 -10.85 -49.79
N TYR A 19 -17.09 -9.70 -49.13
CA TYR A 19 -15.79 -9.19 -48.64
C TYR A 19 -15.20 -10.00 -47.49
N LEU A 20 -16.03 -10.67 -46.68
CA LEU A 20 -15.51 -11.60 -45.68
C LEU A 20 -14.85 -12.84 -46.30
N LYS A 21 -15.34 -13.32 -47.45
CA LYS A 21 -14.79 -14.47 -48.17
C LYS A 21 -13.62 -14.10 -49.09
N GLU A 22 -13.74 -12.99 -49.80
CA GLU A 22 -12.82 -12.62 -50.88
C GLU A 22 -11.82 -11.52 -50.48
N GLY A 23 -11.96 -10.95 -49.29
CA GLY A 23 -11.17 -9.81 -48.82
C GLY A 23 -11.71 -8.46 -49.30
N PHE A 24 -11.30 -7.39 -48.60
CA PHE A 24 -11.74 -6.02 -48.90
C PHE A 24 -11.13 -5.50 -50.23
N PRO A 25 -11.88 -4.76 -51.05
CA PRO A 25 -11.40 -4.19 -52.31
C PRO A 25 -10.15 -3.30 -52.14
N GLU A 26 -10.07 -2.50 -51.07
CA GLU A 26 -8.88 -1.68 -50.80
C GLU A 26 -7.62 -2.50 -50.50
N ASN A 27 -7.76 -3.70 -49.92
CA ASN A 27 -6.63 -4.57 -49.64
C ASN A 27 -6.13 -5.22 -50.94
N LYS A 28 -7.04 -5.59 -51.85
CA LYS A 28 -6.68 -6.07 -53.20
C LYS A 28 -5.93 -4.98 -54.00
N LEU A 29 -6.34 -3.72 -53.84
CA LEU A 29 -5.65 -2.58 -54.46
C LEU A 29 -4.25 -2.37 -53.89
N VAL A 30 -4.07 -2.48 -52.57
CA VAL A 30 -2.73 -2.42 -51.96
C VAL A 30 -1.86 -3.60 -52.41
N GLU A 31 -2.41 -4.81 -52.47
CA GLU A 31 -1.70 -6.02 -52.93
C GLU A 31 -1.16 -5.83 -54.36
N ALA A 32 -1.97 -5.26 -55.26
CA ALA A 32 -1.59 -4.99 -56.65
C ALA A 32 -0.53 -3.89 -56.81
N LEU A 33 -0.33 -3.05 -55.79
CA LEU A 33 0.61 -1.93 -55.77
C LEU A 33 1.91 -2.23 -55.00
N LYS A 34 2.09 -3.46 -54.47
CA LYS A 34 3.31 -3.89 -53.75
C LYS A 34 4.55 -3.87 -54.63
N ASP A 35 4.39 -4.17 -55.91
CA ASP A 35 5.50 -4.27 -56.88
C ASP A 35 5.89 -2.91 -57.50
N GLY A 36 5.21 -1.82 -57.13
CA GLY A 36 5.50 -0.46 -57.59
C GLY A 36 4.25 0.34 -58.01
N PRO A 37 4.41 1.63 -58.36
CA PRO A 37 3.32 2.46 -58.85
C PRO A 37 2.77 1.90 -60.17
N MET A 38 1.44 1.92 -60.32
CA MET A 38 0.74 1.37 -61.49
C MET A 38 -0.28 2.38 -62.05
N LYS A 39 -0.48 2.33 -63.37
CA LYS A 39 -1.42 3.21 -64.07
C LYS A 39 -2.87 2.92 -63.68
N ILE A 40 -3.67 3.98 -63.59
CA ILE A 40 -5.11 3.90 -63.24
C ILE A 40 -5.87 2.99 -64.21
N SER A 41 -5.53 3.00 -65.51
CA SER A 41 -6.17 2.17 -66.54
C SER A 41 -5.97 0.67 -66.31
N GLU A 42 -4.78 0.26 -65.86
CA GLU A 42 -4.44 -1.15 -65.64
C GLU A 42 -5.07 -1.70 -64.35
N LEU A 43 -5.18 -0.86 -63.32
CA LEU A 43 -5.81 -1.23 -62.05
C LEU A 43 -7.33 -1.34 -62.18
N LYS A 44 -7.95 -0.55 -63.06
CA LYS A 44 -9.40 -0.57 -63.30
C LYS A 44 -9.88 -1.87 -63.96
N GLU A 45 -9.02 -2.54 -64.73
CA GLU A 45 -9.32 -3.86 -65.31
C GLU A 45 -9.10 -5.01 -64.32
N LYS A 46 -8.16 -4.87 -63.37
CA LYS A 46 -7.77 -5.93 -62.43
C LYS A 46 -8.62 -6.00 -61.16
N ILE A 47 -9.28 -4.91 -60.77
CA ILE A 47 -9.96 -4.80 -59.46
C ILE A 47 -11.45 -4.55 -59.65
N GLU A 48 -12.28 -5.52 -59.28
CA GLU A 48 -13.72 -5.30 -59.13
C GLU A 48 -14.00 -4.21 -58.09
N ASN A 49 -14.94 -3.31 -58.38
CA ASN A 49 -15.25 -2.14 -57.55
C ASN A 49 -14.05 -1.20 -57.32
N PHE A 50 -13.21 -1.01 -58.34
CA PHE A 50 -12.03 -0.14 -58.30
C PHE A 50 -12.30 1.25 -57.69
N ASP A 51 -13.40 1.91 -58.06
CA ASP A 51 -13.74 3.25 -57.55
C ASP A 51 -13.95 3.24 -56.02
N ILE A 52 -14.55 2.17 -55.48
CA ILE A 52 -14.74 1.97 -54.04
C ILE A 52 -13.40 1.69 -53.36
N ALA A 53 -12.56 0.86 -53.97
CA ALA A 53 -11.23 0.52 -53.47
C ALA A 53 -10.35 1.78 -53.32
N VAL A 54 -10.32 2.64 -54.36
CA VAL A 54 -9.56 3.90 -54.34
C VAL A 54 -10.10 4.87 -53.28
N GLN A 55 -11.43 5.01 -53.18
CA GLN A 55 -12.04 5.90 -52.20
C GLN A 55 -11.69 5.53 -50.76
N TRP A 56 -11.74 4.24 -50.42
CA TRP A 56 -11.42 3.75 -49.08
C TRP A 56 -9.92 3.74 -48.79
N ALA A 57 -9.10 3.35 -49.77
CA ALA A 57 -7.64 3.39 -49.64
C ALA A 57 -7.14 4.83 -49.43
N ARG A 58 -7.71 5.82 -50.13
CA ARG A 58 -7.38 7.24 -49.92
C ARG A 58 -7.83 7.76 -48.55
N LYS A 59 -9.05 7.40 -48.11
CA LYS A 59 -9.58 7.78 -46.78
C LYS A 59 -8.77 7.16 -45.64
N LYS A 60 -8.24 5.95 -45.85
CA LYS A 60 -7.30 5.27 -44.95
C LYS A 60 -5.85 5.69 -45.19
N HIS A 61 -5.56 6.73 -45.98
CA HIS A 61 -4.21 7.21 -46.31
C HIS A 61 -3.23 6.10 -46.73
N LEU A 62 -3.71 5.06 -47.41
CA LEU A 62 -2.90 3.91 -47.86
C LEU A 62 -2.20 4.21 -49.18
N ILE A 63 -2.80 5.04 -50.03
CA ILE A 63 -2.34 5.35 -51.39
C ILE A 63 -2.28 6.85 -51.63
N ALA A 64 -1.43 7.27 -52.56
CA ALA A 64 -1.48 8.58 -53.21
C ALA A 64 -1.89 8.39 -54.68
N VAL A 65 -2.71 9.31 -55.18
CA VAL A 65 -3.21 9.30 -56.55
C VAL A 65 -2.65 10.53 -57.25
N THR A 66 -1.81 10.31 -58.26
CA THR A 66 -1.31 11.36 -59.16
C THR A 66 -2.18 11.42 -60.42
N GLN A 67 -1.83 12.24 -61.41
CA GLN A 67 -2.69 12.43 -62.59
C GLN A 67 -2.90 11.14 -63.40
N ASP A 68 -1.93 10.22 -63.44
CA ASP A 68 -2.01 8.98 -64.23
C ASP A 68 -1.68 7.68 -63.45
N GLU A 69 -1.14 7.78 -62.23
CA GLU A 69 -0.64 6.63 -61.47
C GLU A 69 -1.11 6.64 -60.01
N ILE A 70 -1.23 5.45 -59.43
CA ILE A 70 -1.48 5.26 -58.00
C ILE A 70 -0.21 4.67 -57.36
N GLU A 71 0.26 5.29 -56.29
CA GLU A 71 1.41 4.84 -55.51
C GLU A 71 0.98 4.40 -54.10
N LEU A 72 1.67 3.39 -53.57
CA LEU A 72 1.45 2.89 -52.22
C LEU A 72 2.25 3.74 -51.22
N LEU A 73 1.56 4.36 -50.25
CA LEU A 73 2.20 5.16 -49.19
C LEU A 73 2.49 4.33 -47.93
N ARG A 74 1.59 3.39 -47.60
CA ARG A 74 1.72 2.54 -46.42
C ARG A 74 0.91 1.26 -46.56
N GLU A 75 1.41 0.17 -45.99
CA GLU A 75 0.64 -1.07 -45.87
C GLU A 75 -0.44 -0.95 -44.78
N PRO A 76 -1.62 -1.57 -44.98
CA PRO A 76 -2.67 -1.59 -43.98
C PRO A 76 -2.23 -2.35 -42.74
N LYS A 77 -2.28 -1.69 -41.57
CA LYS A 77 -2.14 -2.35 -40.26
C LYS A 77 -3.49 -2.85 -39.77
N GLU A 78 -3.54 -4.15 -39.50
CA GLU A 78 -4.60 -4.95 -38.87
C GLU A 78 -6.02 -4.93 -39.48
N ASN A 79 -6.54 -6.14 -39.70
CA ASN A 79 -7.88 -6.43 -40.21
C ASN A 79 -8.98 -6.25 -39.15
N GLU A 80 -9.02 -5.14 -38.43
CA GLU A 80 -10.04 -4.89 -37.38
C GLU A 80 -11.47 -4.92 -37.94
N GLU A 81 -11.68 -4.44 -39.16
CA GLU A 81 -12.98 -4.50 -39.84
C GLU A 81 -13.36 -5.94 -40.23
N GLU A 82 -12.40 -6.77 -40.65
CA GLU A 82 -12.66 -8.18 -40.97
C GLU A 82 -12.93 -8.99 -39.69
N LYS A 83 -12.14 -8.76 -38.63
CA LYS A 83 -12.36 -9.34 -37.29
C LYS A 83 -13.75 -8.96 -36.78
N ALA A 84 -14.19 -7.71 -37.01
CA ALA A 84 -15.53 -7.25 -36.64
C ALA A 84 -16.63 -7.92 -37.47
N LEU A 85 -16.44 -8.12 -38.78
CA LEU A 85 -17.40 -8.86 -39.60
C LEU A 85 -17.53 -10.34 -39.15
N ARG A 86 -16.41 -11.00 -38.79
CA ARG A 86 -16.43 -12.36 -38.22
C ARG A 86 -17.18 -12.42 -36.89
N LYS A 87 -16.91 -11.47 -35.99
CA LYS A 87 -17.64 -11.35 -34.71
C LYS A 87 -19.15 -11.20 -34.95
N ILE A 88 -19.56 -10.41 -35.95
CA ILE A 88 -20.98 -10.23 -36.30
C ILE A 88 -21.58 -11.52 -36.86
N GLU A 89 -20.84 -12.31 -37.66
CA GLU A 89 -21.28 -13.64 -38.13
C GLU A 89 -21.48 -14.63 -36.97
N GLU A 90 -20.63 -14.56 -35.95
CA GLU A 90 -20.71 -15.33 -34.70
C GLU A 90 -21.79 -14.80 -33.72
N GLY A 91 -22.46 -13.69 -34.04
CA GLY A 91 -23.50 -13.08 -33.22
C GLY A 91 -22.99 -12.20 -32.07
N ILE A 92 -21.71 -11.83 -32.09
CA ILE A 92 -21.06 -10.93 -31.13
C ILE A 92 -21.08 -9.50 -31.68
N ILE A 93 -21.46 -8.53 -30.86
CA ILE A 93 -21.53 -7.11 -31.22
C ILE A 93 -20.14 -6.48 -31.03
N PRO A 94 -19.46 -5.99 -32.10
CA PRO A 94 -18.17 -5.31 -32.00
C PRO A 94 -18.32 -3.85 -31.51
N ASP A 95 -17.19 -3.17 -31.31
CA ASP A 95 -17.16 -1.79 -30.81
C ASP A 95 -18.03 -0.82 -31.64
N GLU A 96 -18.67 0.12 -30.95
CA GLU A 96 -19.67 1.04 -31.52
C GLU A 96 -19.10 1.90 -32.67
N ASN A 97 -17.81 2.26 -32.60
CA ASN A 97 -17.13 3.01 -33.63
C ASN A 97 -16.98 2.20 -34.93
N ILE A 98 -16.67 0.90 -34.82
CA ILE A 98 -16.52 0.01 -35.97
C ILE A 98 -17.90 -0.30 -36.59
N LEU A 99 -18.92 -0.48 -35.76
CA LEU A 99 -20.31 -0.66 -36.24
C LEU A 99 -20.80 0.51 -37.10
N LYS A 100 -20.51 1.76 -36.70
CA LYS A 100 -20.86 2.95 -37.49
C LYS A 100 -20.18 2.94 -38.85
N VAL A 101 -18.92 2.54 -38.91
CA VAL A 101 -18.17 2.41 -40.17
C VAL A 101 -18.77 1.32 -41.05
N LEU A 102 -19.02 0.11 -40.51
CA LEU A 102 -19.59 -1.00 -41.27
C LEU A 102 -21.02 -0.71 -41.79
N LEU A 103 -21.85 -0.01 -41.01
CA LEU A 103 -23.17 0.46 -41.43
C LEU A 103 -23.07 1.50 -42.55
N HIS A 104 -22.15 2.46 -42.43
CA HIS A 104 -21.93 3.48 -43.46
C HIS A 104 -21.42 2.86 -44.78
N ARG A 105 -20.61 1.80 -44.68
CA ARG A 105 -20.15 0.99 -45.81
C ARG A 105 -21.22 0.05 -46.38
N LYS A 106 -22.42 -0.01 -45.77
CA LYS A 106 -23.52 -0.93 -46.13
C LYS A 106 -23.13 -2.42 -46.08
N LEU A 107 -22.12 -2.78 -45.28
CA LEU A 107 -21.66 -4.16 -45.10
C LEU A 107 -22.50 -4.93 -44.07
N ILE A 108 -23.22 -4.18 -43.22
CA ILE A 108 -24.16 -4.72 -42.25
C ILE A 108 -25.47 -3.95 -42.27
N GLU A 109 -26.57 -4.62 -41.91
CA GLU A 109 -27.91 -4.04 -41.76
C GLU A 109 -28.44 -4.23 -40.34
N LYS A 110 -29.31 -3.31 -39.89
CA LYS A 110 -30.00 -3.40 -38.60
C LYS A 110 -31.31 -4.16 -38.77
N LYS A 111 -31.44 -5.32 -38.12
CA LYS A 111 -32.69 -6.07 -38.04
C LYS A 111 -33.20 -6.05 -36.60
N ARG A 112 -34.44 -5.62 -36.37
CA ARG A 112 -35.07 -5.76 -35.05
C ARG A 112 -35.61 -7.18 -34.91
N GLU A 113 -35.11 -7.90 -33.92
CA GLU A 113 -35.63 -9.21 -33.53
C GLU A 113 -36.33 -9.10 -32.17
N THR A 114 -37.56 -9.60 -32.11
CA THR A 114 -38.35 -9.69 -30.87
C THR A 114 -37.68 -10.63 -29.88
N LEU A 115 -37.75 -10.36 -28.59
CA LEU A 115 -37.13 -11.18 -27.53
C LEU A 115 -37.51 -12.67 -27.64
N ALA A 116 -38.74 -12.95 -28.11
CA ALA A 116 -39.26 -14.30 -28.33
C ALA A 116 -38.46 -15.12 -29.37
N LYS A 117 -38.02 -14.52 -30.49
CA LYS A 117 -37.29 -15.24 -31.55
C LYS A 117 -35.85 -15.57 -31.14
N LYS A 118 -35.21 -14.68 -30.38
CA LYS A 118 -33.89 -14.93 -29.79
C LYS A 118 -33.95 -16.09 -28.79
N ALA A 119 -35.00 -16.12 -27.98
CA ALA A 119 -35.26 -17.21 -27.04
C ALA A 119 -35.54 -18.55 -27.76
N GLU A 120 -36.29 -18.56 -28.86
CA GLU A 120 -36.51 -19.75 -29.69
C GLU A 120 -35.21 -20.34 -30.26
N ARG A 121 -34.27 -19.51 -30.71
CA ARG A 121 -32.95 -19.99 -31.22
C ARG A 121 -32.08 -20.66 -30.16
N MET A 122 -32.36 -20.41 -28.88
CA MET A 122 -31.65 -21.00 -27.75
C MET A 122 -32.31 -22.28 -27.23
N LYS A 123 -33.57 -22.56 -27.60
CA LYS A 123 -34.26 -23.81 -27.23
C LYS A 123 -33.47 -25.03 -27.71
N GLY A 124 -33.33 -26.03 -26.84
CA GLY A 124 -32.59 -27.26 -27.11
C GLY A 124 -31.06 -27.13 -27.12
N LYS A 125 -30.50 -25.94 -26.91
CA LYS A 125 -29.05 -25.76 -26.73
C LYS A 125 -28.67 -25.86 -25.26
N GLU A 126 -27.44 -26.33 -25.03
CA GLU A 126 -26.80 -26.23 -23.72
C GLU A 126 -26.30 -24.80 -23.49
N ILE A 127 -26.71 -24.18 -22.39
CA ILE A 127 -26.30 -22.83 -22.00
C ILE A 127 -25.64 -22.82 -20.62
N THR A 128 -24.70 -21.91 -20.42
CA THR A 128 -23.95 -21.77 -19.16
C THR A 128 -24.51 -20.71 -18.23
N ASN A 129 -25.03 -19.60 -18.78
CA ASN A 129 -25.56 -18.47 -18.02
C ASN A 129 -27.00 -18.19 -18.43
N LEU A 130 -27.86 -17.93 -17.44
CA LEU A 130 -29.20 -17.40 -17.68
C LEU A 130 -29.10 -15.95 -18.16
N THR A 131 -29.77 -15.64 -19.28
CA THR A 131 -29.84 -14.28 -19.80
C THR A 131 -31.20 -13.66 -19.47
N PRO A 132 -31.31 -12.32 -19.37
CA PRO A 132 -32.58 -11.64 -19.12
C PRO A 132 -33.69 -12.05 -20.10
N GLU A 133 -33.37 -12.29 -21.37
CA GLU A 133 -34.34 -12.65 -22.41
C GLU A 133 -34.97 -14.03 -22.16
N LEU A 134 -34.16 -15.01 -21.72
CA LEU A 134 -34.66 -16.35 -21.38
C LEU A 134 -35.59 -16.30 -20.16
N ILE A 135 -35.29 -15.43 -19.20
CA ILE A 135 -36.11 -15.22 -17.99
C ILE A 135 -37.45 -14.60 -18.36
N ILE A 136 -37.44 -13.49 -19.11
CA ILE A 136 -38.64 -12.74 -19.51
C ILE A 136 -39.58 -13.61 -20.35
N THR A 137 -39.03 -14.38 -21.30
CA THR A 137 -39.81 -15.23 -22.21
C THR A 137 -40.20 -16.58 -21.62
N LYS A 138 -39.71 -16.93 -20.41
CA LYS A 138 -39.83 -18.27 -19.79
C LYS A 138 -39.21 -19.41 -20.61
N ALA A 139 -38.44 -19.10 -21.65
CA ALA A 139 -37.78 -20.09 -22.51
C ALA A 139 -36.64 -20.84 -21.81
N TRP A 140 -36.20 -20.38 -20.63
CA TRP A 140 -35.25 -21.11 -19.78
C TRP A 140 -35.73 -22.51 -19.37
N LYS A 141 -37.02 -22.82 -19.51
CA LYS A 141 -37.58 -24.16 -19.28
C LYS A 141 -37.26 -25.16 -20.40
N ASP A 142 -36.96 -24.66 -21.59
CA ASP A 142 -36.78 -25.43 -22.83
C ASP A 142 -35.29 -25.49 -23.25
N VAL A 143 -34.37 -25.13 -22.37
CA VAL A 143 -32.91 -25.13 -22.59
C VAL A 143 -32.24 -26.05 -21.58
N LEU A 144 -31.13 -26.68 -21.97
CA LEU A 144 -30.33 -27.47 -21.05
C LEU A 144 -29.35 -26.54 -20.32
N LEU A 145 -29.49 -26.38 -19.00
CA LEU A 145 -28.54 -25.62 -18.20
C LEU A 145 -27.35 -26.52 -17.86
N LYS A 146 -26.15 -26.11 -18.26
CA LYS A 146 -24.92 -26.82 -17.89
C LYS A 146 -24.79 -26.85 -16.37
N GLU A 147 -24.52 -28.03 -15.82
CA GLU A 147 -24.33 -28.19 -14.37
C GLU A 147 -23.13 -27.36 -13.88
N TYR A 148 -23.35 -26.63 -12.80
CA TYR A 148 -22.31 -25.83 -12.17
C TYR A 148 -21.48 -26.72 -11.25
N ASN A 149 -20.18 -26.84 -11.51
CA ASN A 149 -19.27 -27.53 -10.61
C ASN A 149 -19.09 -26.69 -9.33
N VAL A 150 -19.77 -27.11 -8.26
CA VAL A 150 -19.72 -26.46 -6.93
C VAL A 150 -18.38 -26.62 -6.22
N GLU A 151 -17.54 -27.56 -6.66
CA GLU A 151 -16.19 -27.76 -6.11
C GLU A 151 -15.14 -26.87 -6.78
N ALA A 152 -15.48 -26.25 -7.93
CA ALA A 152 -14.57 -25.36 -8.61
C ALA A 152 -14.33 -24.09 -7.79
N THR A 153 -13.07 -23.66 -7.70
CA THR A 153 -12.72 -22.39 -7.08
C THR A 153 -13.33 -21.25 -7.88
N GLY A 154 -14.22 -20.50 -7.23
CA GLY A 154 -14.80 -19.29 -7.80
C GLY A 154 -13.74 -18.24 -8.13
N LYS A 155 -14.16 -17.22 -8.89
CA LYS A 155 -13.28 -16.09 -9.23
C LYS A 155 -12.81 -15.39 -7.95
N ILE A 156 -11.50 -15.39 -7.71
CA ILE A 156 -10.91 -14.65 -6.59
C ILE A 156 -10.99 -13.15 -6.92
N VAL A 157 -11.64 -12.39 -6.03
CA VAL A 157 -11.71 -10.93 -6.11
C VAL A 157 -10.80 -10.35 -5.04
N TYR A 158 -9.97 -9.38 -5.42
CA TYR A 158 -9.08 -8.68 -4.50
C TYR A 158 -9.62 -7.27 -4.22
N PRO A 159 -10.40 -7.06 -3.14
CA PRO A 159 -10.86 -5.73 -2.77
C PRO A 159 -9.69 -4.86 -2.30
N GLY A 160 -9.89 -3.54 -2.32
CA GLY A 160 -8.98 -2.60 -1.67
C GLY A 160 -8.91 -2.89 -0.17
N LYS A 161 -7.70 -2.94 0.39
CA LYS A 161 -7.49 -3.23 1.81
C LYS A 161 -6.25 -2.52 2.37
N HIS A 162 -6.23 -2.31 3.68
CA HIS A 162 -5.06 -1.75 4.36
C HIS A 162 -3.87 -2.72 4.30
N HIS A 163 -2.66 -2.16 4.32
CA HIS A 163 -1.44 -2.94 4.54
C HIS A 163 -1.57 -3.71 5.87
N PRO A 164 -1.32 -5.03 5.93
CA PRO A 164 -1.54 -5.84 7.14
C PRO A 164 -0.84 -5.28 8.38
N TYR A 165 0.43 -4.87 8.21
CA TYR A 165 1.19 -4.24 9.27
C TYR A 165 0.61 -2.88 9.72
N ASN A 166 0.08 -2.07 8.81
CA ASN A 166 -0.58 -0.82 9.19
C ASN A 166 -1.89 -1.08 9.94
N SER A 167 -2.66 -2.10 9.56
CA SER A 167 -3.85 -2.53 10.32
C SER A 167 -3.49 -2.89 11.75
N PHE A 168 -2.40 -3.64 11.94
CA PHE A 168 -1.88 -3.98 13.26
C PHE A 168 -1.49 -2.74 14.08
N LEU A 169 -0.79 -1.76 13.47
CA LEU A 169 -0.46 -0.50 14.16
C LEU A 169 -1.70 0.30 14.55
N ILE A 170 -2.75 0.29 13.71
CA ILE A 170 -4.03 0.94 14.02
C ILE A 170 -4.72 0.25 15.21
N ASP A 171 -4.71 -1.08 15.26
CA ASP A 171 -5.24 -1.83 16.41
C ASP A 171 -4.49 -1.50 17.71
N VAL A 172 -3.15 -1.48 17.67
CA VAL A 172 -2.32 -1.11 18.82
C VAL A 172 -2.60 0.32 19.28
N ARG A 173 -2.70 1.27 18.34
CA ARG A 173 -3.07 2.66 18.65
C ARG A 173 -4.44 2.72 19.33
N ARG A 174 -5.45 2.05 18.77
CA ARG A 174 -6.81 2.03 19.32
C ARG A 174 -6.81 1.51 20.75
N LYS A 175 -6.14 0.38 21.01
CA LYS A 175 -6.05 -0.21 22.36
C LYS A 175 -5.39 0.72 23.38
N LEU A 176 -4.34 1.44 23.00
CA LEU A 176 -3.69 2.41 23.90
C LEU A 176 -4.61 3.58 24.22
N VAL A 177 -5.38 4.08 23.24
CA VAL A 177 -6.40 5.10 23.45
C VAL A 177 -7.52 4.58 24.36
N GLU A 178 -7.99 3.35 24.17
CA GLU A 178 -8.99 2.71 25.04
C GLU A 178 -8.50 2.56 26.50
N LEU A 179 -7.19 2.41 26.71
CA LEU A 179 -6.56 2.40 28.03
C LEU A 179 -6.36 3.81 28.64
N GLY A 180 -6.79 4.85 27.93
CA GLY A 180 -6.71 6.25 28.34
C GLY A 180 -5.37 6.91 28.07
N PHE A 181 -4.54 6.36 27.19
CA PHE A 181 -3.31 7.04 26.75
C PHE A 181 -3.60 8.08 25.67
N VAL A 182 -2.90 9.21 25.74
CA VAL A 182 -2.94 10.28 24.74
C VAL A 182 -1.75 10.15 23.78
N GLU A 183 -2.01 10.19 22.47
CA GLU A 183 -0.95 10.06 21.47
C GLU A 183 -0.08 11.33 21.44
N MET A 184 1.23 11.17 21.62
CA MET A 184 2.23 12.22 21.49
C MET A 184 2.93 12.14 20.13
N THR A 185 3.39 13.29 19.63
CA THR A 185 4.00 13.41 18.31
C THR A 185 5.40 14.00 18.41
N GLY A 186 6.29 13.61 17.49
CA GLY A 186 7.60 14.23 17.36
C GLY A 186 8.16 14.11 15.93
N PRO A 187 9.20 14.89 15.60
CA PRO A 187 9.77 14.93 14.26
C PRO A 187 10.71 13.75 13.98
N ILE A 188 10.64 13.16 12.78
CA ILE A 188 11.53 12.06 12.35
C ILE A 188 13.02 12.43 12.53
N ILE A 189 13.36 13.65 12.13
CA ILE A 189 14.67 14.24 12.38
C ILE A 189 14.65 14.93 13.74
N GLU A 190 15.55 14.52 14.61
CA GLU A 190 15.65 14.96 15.97
C GLU A 190 17.01 15.61 16.26
N MET A 191 17.07 16.46 17.28
CA MET A 191 18.33 16.95 17.83
C MET A 191 18.91 15.92 18.80
N GLU A 192 20.24 15.79 18.86
CA GLU A 192 20.93 15.00 19.91
C GLU A 192 20.45 15.41 21.30
N PHE A 193 20.11 16.70 21.49
CA PHE A 193 19.50 17.20 22.71
C PHE A 193 18.28 16.38 23.13
N TRP A 194 17.26 16.23 22.28
CA TRP A 194 16.05 15.49 22.66
C TRP A 194 16.23 13.99 22.61
N ASN A 195 17.02 13.48 21.67
CA ASN A 195 17.25 12.05 21.54
C ASN A 195 18.11 11.50 22.69
N PHE A 196 18.95 12.32 23.33
CA PHE A 196 19.86 11.82 24.36
C PHE A 196 20.03 12.73 25.58
N ASP A 197 20.37 14.01 25.40
CA ASP A 197 20.74 14.88 26.54
C ASP A 197 19.56 15.11 27.49
N ALA A 198 18.37 15.38 26.95
CA ALA A 198 17.12 15.55 27.68
C ALA A 198 16.70 14.26 28.40
N LEU A 199 17.21 13.11 27.98
CA LEU A 199 17.03 11.82 28.65
C LEU A 199 18.12 11.56 29.70
N TYR A 200 18.95 12.55 30.05
CA TYR A 200 20.06 12.36 30.98
C TYR A 200 21.10 11.31 30.55
N GLN A 201 21.13 10.92 29.28
CA GLN A 201 22.16 10.02 28.76
C GLN A 201 23.43 10.82 28.48
N PRO A 202 24.64 10.42 28.90
CA PRO A 202 25.83 11.28 28.78
C PRO A 202 26.34 11.42 27.34
N GLN A 203 27.02 12.54 27.03
CA GLN A 203 27.51 12.84 25.68
C GLN A 203 28.64 11.92 25.20
N ASN A 204 29.37 11.26 26.10
CA ASN A 204 30.39 10.27 25.77
C ASN A 204 29.84 8.83 25.68
N HIS A 205 28.52 8.64 25.75
CA HIS A 205 27.91 7.30 25.73
C HIS A 205 28.17 6.57 24.40
N PRO A 206 28.53 5.26 24.41
CA PRO A 206 28.81 4.49 23.20
C PRO A 206 27.67 4.47 22.18
N SER A 207 26.42 4.52 22.63
CA SER A 207 25.27 4.53 21.73
C SER A 207 25.10 5.83 20.92
N ARG A 208 25.90 6.86 21.18
CA ARG A 208 25.94 8.10 20.36
C ARG A 208 27.01 8.04 19.26
N THR A 209 27.70 6.92 19.14
CA THR A 209 28.74 6.75 18.12
C THR A 209 28.12 6.42 16.76
N TRP A 210 28.90 6.62 15.71
CA TRP A 210 28.47 6.39 14.32
C TRP A 210 28.06 4.94 14.03
N THR A 211 28.50 3.98 14.85
CA THR A 211 28.12 2.57 14.76
C THR A 211 26.76 2.26 15.39
N GLN A 212 26.14 3.24 16.05
CA GLN A 212 24.89 3.07 16.80
C GLN A 212 23.83 4.09 16.39
N THR A 213 24.24 5.24 15.84
CA THR A 213 23.32 6.26 15.34
C THR A 213 23.78 6.93 14.07
N TYR A 214 22.80 7.24 13.21
CA TYR A 214 23.00 8.07 12.05
C TYR A 214 23.18 9.55 12.44
N SER A 215 23.91 10.28 11.62
CA SER A 215 24.04 11.73 11.69
C SER A 215 23.67 12.34 10.34
N LEU A 216 23.13 13.55 10.34
CA LEU A 216 22.83 14.24 9.08
C LEU A 216 24.07 14.89 8.49
N LYS A 217 24.24 14.69 7.18
CA LYS A 217 25.24 15.42 6.39
C LYS A 217 24.84 16.89 6.20
N TYR A 218 23.56 17.16 5.93
CA TYR A 218 23.00 18.50 5.76
C TYR A 218 21.47 18.51 6.00
N PRO A 219 20.93 19.48 6.75
CA PRO A 219 21.64 20.38 7.67
C PRO A 219 22.25 19.60 8.84
N LYS A 220 23.44 20.00 9.30
CA LYS A 220 24.16 19.28 10.37
C LYS A 220 23.66 19.64 11.78
N ASN A 221 23.35 20.91 12.02
CA ASN A 221 22.92 21.41 13.33
C ASN A 221 21.57 22.12 13.19
N GLY A 222 20.77 22.05 14.25
CA GLY A 222 19.55 22.82 14.42
C GLY A 222 19.71 23.93 15.45
N PHE A 223 18.58 24.48 15.88
CA PHE A 223 18.53 25.47 16.94
C PHE A 223 17.99 24.82 18.22
N LEU A 224 18.76 24.93 19.30
CA LEU A 224 18.36 24.36 20.57
C LEU A 224 17.05 25.00 21.08
N PRO A 225 16.16 24.18 21.65
CA PRO A 225 14.85 24.62 22.11
C PRO A 225 14.97 25.33 23.46
N TYR A 226 13.93 26.05 23.89
CA TYR A 226 13.73 26.54 25.27
C TYR A 226 15.02 26.80 26.08
N LYS A 227 15.61 28.00 25.94
CA LYS A 227 16.90 28.37 26.55
C LYS A 227 17.02 27.97 28.04
N LYS A 228 15.94 28.12 28.81
CA LYS A 228 15.88 27.72 30.22
C LYS A 228 16.04 26.20 30.40
N THR A 229 15.28 25.40 29.65
CA THR A 229 15.34 23.93 29.73
C THR A 229 16.73 23.40 29.37
N VAL A 230 17.35 23.94 28.32
CA VAL A 230 18.70 23.55 27.90
C VAL A 230 19.71 23.83 29.00
N GLU A 231 19.64 25.01 29.63
CA GLU A 231 20.54 25.36 30.74
C GLU A 231 20.33 24.46 31.96
N LEU A 232 19.08 24.09 32.28
CA LEU A 232 18.80 23.16 33.37
C LEU A 232 19.31 21.75 33.08
N VAL A 233 19.13 21.25 31.85
CA VAL A 233 19.68 19.96 31.42
C VAL A 233 21.20 19.99 31.51
N LYS A 234 21.84 21.05 30.98
CA LYS A 234 23.28 21.25 31.09
C LYS A 234 23.76 21.16 32.54
N GLN A 235 23.20 21.97 33.44
CA GLN A 235 23.57 21.95 34.87
C GLN A 235 23.39 20.57 35.47
N THR A 236 22.27 19.90 35.18
CA THR A 236 22.00 18.55 35.67
C THR A 236 23.05 17.54 35.19
N HIS A 237 23.51 17.64 33.93
CA HIS A 237 24.60 16.81 33.41
C HIS A 237 25.95 17.13 34.07
N GLU A 238 26.30 18.39 34.25
CA GLU A 238 27.61 18.78 34.74
C GLU A 238 27.77 18.54 36.24
N ASN A 239 26.77 18.90 37.05
CA ASN A 239 26.85 18.91 38.51
C ASN A 239 25.62 18.36 39.26
N GLY A 240 24.64 17.79 38.54
CA GLY A 240 23.45 17.18 39.14
C GLY A 240 22.35 18.16 39.56
N TRP A 241 22.62 19.48 39.53
CA TRP A 241 21.66 20.53 39.86
C TRP A 241 20.92 20.27 41.19
N LYS A 242 19.58 20.35 41.24
CA LYS A 242 18.75 20.19 42.46
C LYS A 242 18.26 18.75 42.67
N THR A 243 18.75 17.80 41.89
CA THR A 243 18.21 16.42 41.88
C THR A 243 18.76 15.58 43.02
N GLY A 244 19.80 16.04 43.72
CA GLY A 244 20.55 15.23 44.69
C GLY A 244 21.61 14.32 44.05
N SER A 245 21.66 14.26 42.72
CA SER A 245 22.71 13.59 41.95
C SER A 245 24.01 14.37 41.94
N THR A 246 25.14 13.70 41.65
CA THR A 246 26.42 14.37 41.40
C THR A 246 26.57 14.88 39.97
N GLY A 247 25.61 14.58 39.09
CA GLY A 247 25.79 14.72 37.65
C GLY A 247 26.80 13.71 37.10
N TRP A 248 27.09 13.85 35.81
CA TRP A 248 28.10 13.06 35.09
C TRP A 248 29.52 13.64 35.23
N ARG A 249 29.68 14.86 35.75
CA ARG A 249 30.96 15.51 36.04
C ARG A 249 31.87 15.68 34.81
N TYR A 250 31.29 16.00 33.66
CA TYR A 250 32.00 16.43 32.46
C TYR A 250 31.52 17.82 32.03
N LYS A 251 32.21 18.45 31.08
CA LYS A 251 31.76 19.70 30.47
C LYS A 251 30.81 19.41 29.33
N TRP A 252 29.58 19.90 29.42
CA TRP A 252 28.53 19.63 28.43
C TRP A 252 28.74 20.50 27.17
N ASP A 253 28.70 19.87 26.00
CA ASP A 253 28.89 20.53 24.71
C ASP A 253 27.57 20.86 24.02
N GLU A 254 27.25 22.15 23.94
CA GLU A 254 26.06 22.67 23.26
C GLU A 254 26.05 22.39 21.76
N LYS A 255 27.22 22.41 21.12
CA LYS A 255 27.32 22.15 19.68
C LYS A 255 26.95 20.70 19.38
N LYS A 256 27.36 19.76 20.23
CA LYS A 256 26.97 18.35 20.11
C LYS A 256 25.45 18.18 20.27
N ALA A 257 24.87 18.78 21.31
CA ALA A 257 23.43 18.73 21.53
C ALA A 257 22.61 19.29 20.36
N SER A 258 23.15 20.29 19.65
CA SER A 258 22.49 20.90 18.48
C SER A 258 22.52 20.03 17.21
N GLN A 259 23.29 18.93 17.17
CA GLN A 259 23.42 18.10 15.99
C GLN A 259 22.10 17.42 15.64
N LEU A 260 21.80 17.34 14.34
CA LEU A 260 20.60 16.71 13.82
C LEU A 260 20.87 15.26 13.41
N MET A 261 19.92 14.40 13.72
CA MET A 261 19.97 12.97 13.44
C MET A 261 18.57 12.42 13.15
N PRO A 262 18.43 11.39 12.32
CA PRO A 262 17.25 10.53 12.38
C PRO A 262 17.11 9.95 13.79
N ARG A 263 15.92 10.03 14.39
CA ARG A 263 15.68 9.55 15.76
C ARG A 263 16.07 8.07 15.93
N ALA A 264 16.78 7.75 17.01
CA ALA A 264 17.23 6.38 17.27
C ALA A 264 16.22 5.53 18.05
N HIS A 265 15.33 6.18 18.79
CA HIS A 265 14.29 5.56 19.60
C HIS A 265 13.15 6.54 19.88
N GLY A 266 12.01 6.01 20.27
CA GLY A 266 10.83 6.83 20.55
C GLY A 266 11.05 7.85 21.65
N THR A 267 11.75 7.48 22.74
CA THR A 267 11.88 8.22 24.02
C THR A 267 12.14 9.72 23.91
N ALA A 268 12.70 10.19 22.79
CA ALA A 268 12.76 11.60 22.45
C ALA A 268 11.38 12.31 22.46
N CYS A 269 10.31 11.65 22.02
CA CYS A 269 8.94 12.18 22.07
C CYS A 269 8.45 12.31 23.51
N SER A 270 8.78 11.33 24.36
CA SER A 270 8.50 11.40 25.80
C SER A 270 9.17 12.63 26.43
N ALA A 271 10.45 12.87 26.17
CA ALA A 271 11.15 14.06 26.67
C ALA A 271 10.53 15.37 26.17
N ARG A 272 10.18 15.44 24.88
CA ARG A 272 9.50 16.59 24.29
C ARG A 272 8.14 16.84 24.93
N GLN A 273 7.38 15.78 25.18
CA GLN A 273 6.06 15.87 25.80
C GLN A 273 6.17 16.39 27.23
N LEU A 274 7.11 15.86 28.03
CA LEU A 274 7.38 16.36 29.38
C LEU A 274 7.74 17.85 29.37
N ALA A 275 8.64 18.27 28.48
CA ALA A 275 9.06 19.66 28.37
C ALA A 275 7.97 20.62 27.86
N LYS A 276 7.03 20.12 27.05
CA LYS A 276 5.86 20.88 26.58
C LYS A 276 4.83 21.08 27.69
N GLY A 277 4.78 20.14 28.64
CA GLY A 277 3.80 20.09 29.72
C GLY A 277 2.94 18.83 29.65
N VAL A 278 2.60 18.30 30.81
CA VAL A 278 1.78 17.11 31.01
C VAL A 278 0.77 17.33 32.11
N GLU A 279 -0.31 16.58 32.08
CA GLU A 279 -1.25 16.46 33.20
C GLU A 279 -0.72 15.43 34.20
N ILE A 280 -1.03 15.63 35.47
CA ILE A 280 -0.70 14.72 36.56
C ILE A 280 -2.01 14.45 37.34
N PRO A 281 -2.58 13.23 37.26
CA PRO A 281 -2.10 12.07 36.52
C PRO A 281 -2.25 12.19 34.99
N GLY A 282 -1.32 11.57 34.25
CA GLY A 282 -1.32 11.58 32.79
C GLY A 282 -0.72 10.31 32.18
N LYS A 283 -1.21 9.92 30.99
CA LYS A 283 -0.74 8.75 30.23
C LYS A 283 -0.49 9.16 28.78
N TYR A 284 0.70 8.90 28.26
CA TYR A 284 1.08 9.30 26.90
C TYR A 284 1.76 8.17 26.15
N PHE A 285 1.54 8.06 24.85
CA PHE A 285 2.18 7.05 24.02
C PHE A 285 2.54 7.59 22.64
N ALA A 286 3.51 6.98 21.98
CA ALA A 286 3.83 7.28 20.59
C ALA A 286 4.08 5.99 19.82
N ILE A 287 3.66 5.96 18.55
CA ILE A 287 4.04 4.95 17.57
C ILE A 287 4.90 5.65 16.53
N VAL A 288 6.21 5.38 16.54
CA VAL A 288 7.16 6.17 15.76
C VAL A 288 8.17 5.30 15.04
N ARG A 289 8.60 5.80 13.87
CA ARG A 289 9.68 5.22 13.09
C ARG A 289 11.03 5.61 13.69
N CYS A 290 11.90 4.63 13.91
CA CYS A 290 13.24 4.78 14.45
C CYS A 290 14.28 4.28 13.44
N PHE A 291 15.51 4.81 13.56
CA PHE A 291 16.59 4.58 12.62
C PHE A 291 17.86 4.18 13.35
N ARG A 292 18.44 3.03 13.02
CA ARG A 292 19.72 2.56 13.58
C ARG A 292 20.59 1.93 12.49
N PRO A 293 21.92 2.13 12.53
CA PRO A 293 22.87 1.50 11.62
C PRO A 293 23.10 0.02 11.99
N ASP A 294 22.00 -0.73 12.12
CA ASP A 294 22.04 -2.17 12.40
C ASP A 294 22.28 -2.97 11.12
N VAL A 295 22.87 -4.16 11.27
CA VAL A 295 23.04 -5.10 10.17
C VAL A 295 21.66 -5.67 9.82
N ILE A 296 21.26 -5.52 8.55
CA ILE A 296 19.97 -6.02 8.09
C ILE A 296 19.97 -7.54 8.09
N ASP A 297 19.07 -8.13 8.86
CA ASP A 297 18.84 -9.57 8.92
C ASP A 297 17.33 -9.88 9.02
N ALA A 298 16.96 -11.12 9.33
CA ALA A 298 15.55 -11.51 9.43
C ALA A 298 14.80 -10.83 10.59
N THR A 299 15.52 -10.32 11.58
CA THR A 299 15.01 -9.76 12.85
C THR A 299 15.35 -8.28 13.06
N HIS A 300 16.32 -7.75 12.31
CA HIS A 300 16.83 -6.39 12.40
C HIS A 300 16.70 -5.66 11.06
N ALA A 301 16.18 -4.44 11.13
CA ALA A 301 16.09 -3.52 10.01
C ALA A 301 16.66 -2.17 10.44
N VAL A 302 17.27 -1.44 9.50
CA VAL A 302 17.78 -0.08 9.74
C VAL A 302 16.66 0.92 10.08
N GLU A 303 15.44 0.59 9.65
CA GLU A 303 14.21 1.33 9.89
C GLU A 303 13.18 0.40 10.51
N PHE A 304 12.72 0.73 11.71
CA PHE A 304 11.72 -0.07 12.42
C PHE A 304 10.77 0.85 13.19
N ASN A 305 9.57 0.39 13.49
CA ASN A 305 8.71 1.17 14.40
C ASN A 305 8.90 0.72 15.85
N GLN A 306 8.79 1.69 16.73
CA GLN A 306 8.75 1.50 18.16
C GLN A 306 7.44 2.08 18.67
N VAL A 307 6.82 1.36 19.61
CA VAL A 307 5.75 1.92 20.43
C VAL A 307 6.36 2.20 21.78
N GLU A 308 6.16 3.41 22.29
CA GLU A 308 6.62 3.82 23.61
C GLU A 308 5.49 4.49 24.37
N GLY A 309 5.62 4.57 25.68
CA GLY A 309 4.72 5.36 26.47
C GLY A 309 5.19 5.57 27.89
N ILE A 310 4.57 6.57 28.49
CA ILE A 310 4.87 7.07 29.83
C ILE A 310 3.57 7.23 30.61
N VAL A 311 3.65 7.01 31.91
CA VAL A 311 2.57 7.32 32.86
C VAL A 311 3.18 8.15 33.98
N ILE A 312 2.52 9.26 34.30
CA ILE A 312 2.94 10.22 35.32
C ILE A 312 1.84 10.31 36.37
N ASP A 313 2.18 10.14 37.63
CA ASP A 313 1.29 10.26 38.79
C ASP A 313 2.16 10.29 40.07
N GLU A 314 1.71 11.01 41.09
CA GLU A 314 2.46 11.25 42.34
C GLU A 314 2.69 9.97 43.16
N HIS A 315 1.91 8.92 42.94
CA HIS A 315 1.89 7.70 43.73
C HIS A 315 2.42 6.47 42.97
N LEU A 316 2.98 6.65 41.77
CA LEU A 316 3.48 5.52 40.98
C LEU A 316 4.64 4.84 41.67
N THR A 317 4.58 3.50 41.66
CA THR A 317 5.62 2.63 42.14
C THR A 317 6.14 1.73 41.03
N PHE A 318 7.28 1.09 41.27
CA PHE A 318 7.79 0.07 40.35
C PHE A 318 6.81 -1.10 40.14
N LYS A 319 5.97 -1.40 41.14
CA LYS A 319 4.95 -2.46 41.05
C LYS A 319 3.88 -2.13 40.01
N ASP A 320 3.51 -0.85 39.89
CA ASP A 320 2.52 -0.39 38.91
C ASP A 320 3.06 -0.56 37.48
N LEU A 321 4.35 -0.26 37.28
CA LEU A 321 5.03 -0.53 36.02
C LEU A 321 4.97 -2.02 35.66
N LEU A 322 5.32 -2.91 36.59
CA LEU A 322 5.25 -4.36 36.35
C LEU A 322 3.82 -4.82 36.03
N GLY A 323 2.82 -4.21 36.68
CA GLY A 323 1.40 -4.44 36.41
C GLY A 323 1.00 -4.08 34.97
N ILE A 324 1.37 -2.88 34.51
CA ILE A 324 1.12 -2.41 33.14
C ILE A 324 1.81 -3.30 32.11
N LEU A 325 3.09 -3.64 32.34
CA LEU A 325 3.84 -4.53 31.45
C LEU A 325 3.20 -5.92 31.34
N LYS A 326 2.68 -6.46 32.45
CA LYS A 326 1.96 -7.73 32.46
C LYS A 326 0.63 -7.63 31.70
N LEU A 327 -0.09 -6.51 31.84
CA LEU A 327 -1.30 -6.24 31.06
C LEU A 327 -0.98 -6.25 29.55
N PHE A 328 0.09 -5.55 29.14
CA PHE A 328 0.52 -5.49 27.75
C PHE A 328 0.95 -6.83 27.17
N ALA A 329 1.65 -7.66 27.95
CA ALA A 329 2.00 -9.02 27.54
C ALA A 329 0.75 -9.86 27.22
N LYS A 330 -0.32 -9.69 28.01
CA LYS A 330 -1.58 -10.37 27.79
C LYS A 330 -2.33 -9.80 26.57
N GLU A 331 -2.55 -8.49 26.53
CA GLU A 331 -3.38 -7.83 25.51
C GLU A 331 -2.75 -7.81 24.12
N PHE A 332 -1.44 -7.54 24.04
CA PHE A 332 -0.74 -7.41 22.75
C PHE A 332 -0.06 -8.71 22.32
N ALA A 333 0.61 -9.42 23.23
CA ALA A 333 1.33 -10.65 22.91
C ALA A 333 0.49 -11.93 23.09
N GLY A 334 -0.66 -11.87 23.77
CA GLY A 334 -1.45 -13.08 24.06
C GLY A 334 -0.67 -14.11 24.89
N ALA A 335 0.31 -13.66 25.68
CA ALA A 335 1.21 -14.52 26.43
C ALA A 335 0.88 -14.49 27.93
N ASP A 336 0.61 -15.66 28.51
CA ASP A 336 0.29 -15.78 29.94
C ASP A 336 1.53 -15.82 30.84
N LYS A 337 2.70 -16.15 30.27
CA LYS A 337 3.96 -16.31 31.00
C LYS A 337 4.91 -15.16 30.66
N VAL A 338 5.18 -14.35 31.68
CA VAL A 338 6.11 -13.22 31.64
C VAL A 338 7.28 -13.44 32.59
N LYS A 339 8.44 -12.88 32.25
CA LYS A 339 9.61 -12.80 33.10
C LYS A 339 10.11 -11.36 33.10
N PHE A 340 10.44 -10.86 34.29
CA PHE A 340 11.08 -9.56 34.48
C PHE A 340 12.56 -9.79 34.77
N ILE A 341 13.43 -9.10 34.05
CA ILE A 341 14.88 -9.21 34.19
C ILE A 341 15.41 -7.82 34.48
N PRO A 342 16.15 -7.59 35.58
CA PRO A 342 16.83 -6.32 35.80
C PRO A 342 17.74 -6.00 34.61
N ASP A 343 17.64 -4.78 34.10
CA ASP A 343 18.42 -4.31 32.97
C ASP A 343 18.94 -2.89 33.27
N TYR A 344 19.70 -2.29 32.36
CA TYR A 344 20.23 -0.95 32.51
C TYR A 344 19.84 -0.08 31.31
N TYR A 345 19.15 1.02 31.61
CA TYR A 345 18.99 2.14 30.67
C TYR A 345 19.46 3.44 31.35
N PRO A 346 20.23 4.30 30.67
CA PRO A 346 20.79 5.52 31.28
C PRO A 346 19.74 6.47 31.90
N PHE A 347 18.52 6.42 31.39
CA PHE A 347 17.42 7.32 31.73
C PHE A 347 16.43 6.75 32.75
N THR A 348 16.59 5.51 33.21
CA THR A 348 15.66 4.90 34.18
C THR A 348 16.36 4.25 35.38
N GLU A 349 15.79 4.42 36.56
CA GLU A 349 16.19 3.76 37.80
C GLU A 349 14.98 3.58 38.73
N PRO A 350 14.54 2.34 39.03
CA PRO A 350 15.02 1.06 38.50
C PRO A 350 14.65 0.83 37.02
N SER A 351 15.38 -0.09 36.39
CA SER A 351 15.23 -0.51 34.98
C SER A 351 14.91 -2.02 34.90
N VAL A 352 14.08 -2.40 33.94
CA VAL A 352 13.60 -3.78 33.76
C VAL A 352 13.30 -4.12 32.31
N GLN A 353 13.70 -5.30 31.91
CA GLN A 353 13.32 -5.94 30.66
C GLN A 353 12.14 -6.90 30.89
N LEU A 354 11.12 -6.82 30.05
CA LEU A 354 10.01 -7.77 29.96
C LEU A 354 10.30 -8.80 28.86
N SER A 355 10.30 -10.07 29.24
CA SER A 355 10.34 -11.20 28.31
C SER A 355 9.07 -12.04 28.41
N VAL A 356 8.56 -12.49 27.27
CA VAL A 356 7.34 -13.32 27.15
C VAL A 356 7.67 -14.70 26.60
N LYS A 357 6.93 -15.73 27.03
CA LYS A 357 7.12 -17.10 26.53
C LYS A 357 6.25 -17.34 25.29
N HIS A 358 6.90 -17.54 24.15
CA HIS A 358 6.30 -17.98 22.89
C HIS A 358 6.18 -19.52 22.83
N PRO A 359 5.09 -20.09 22.28
CA PRO A 359 4.91 -21.54 22.15
C PRO A 359 6.04 -22.24 21.37
N GLU A 360 6.51 -21.65 20.28
CA GLU A 360 7.49 -22.28 19.37
C GLU A 360 8.93 -21.75 19.51
N MET A 361 9.10 -20.53 20.03
CA MET A 361 10.38 -19.80 19.98
C MET A 361 11.01 -19.65 21.38
N GLY A 362 10.32 -20.09 22.43
CA GLY A 362 10.80 -19.94 23.80
C GLY A 362 10.64 -18.51 24.33
N TRP A 363 11.60 -18.05 25.13
CA TRP A 363 11.55 -16.72 25.74
C TRP A 363 12.03 -15.65 24.77
N ILE A 364 11.20 -14.63 24.55
CA ILE A 364 11.50 -13.51 23.64
C ILE A 364 11.41 -12.22 24.44
N GLU A 365 12.37 -11.33 24.24
CA GLU A 365 12.31 -9.96 24.75
C GLU A 365 11.20 -9.16 24.04
N LEU A 366 10.30 -8.59 24.84
CA LEU A 366 9.17 -7.81 24.35
C LEU A 366 9.36 -6.31 24.58
N ALA A 367 9.84 -5.91 25.75
CA ALA A 367 9.90 -4.50 26.13
C ALA A 367 11.08 -4.20 27.06
N GLY A 368 11.65 -3.00 26.90
CA GLY A 368 12.47 -2.35 27.91
C GLY A 368 11.64 -1.31 28.66
N ALA A 369 11.83 -1.19 29.96
CA ALA A 369 11.03 -0.32 30.80
C ALA A 369 11.76 0.13 32.07
N GLY A 370 11.23 1.13 32.75
CA GLY A 370 11.75 1.58 34.03
C GLY A 370 11.03 2.82 34.55
N ILE A 371 11.53 3.35 35.66
CA ILE A 371 11.08 4.64 36.20
C ILE A 371 12.09 5.70 35.75
N PHE A 372 11.64 6.76 35.08
CA PHE A 372 12.56 7.82 34.68
C PHE A 372 13.26 8.43 35.88
N ARG A 373 14.54 8.65 35.68
CA ARG A 373 15.41 9.34 36.63
C ARG A 373 14.93 10.76 36.90
N GLU A 374 15.13 11.24 38.12
CA GLU A 374 14.82 12.63 38.47
C GLU A 374 15.68 13.63 37.69
N GLU A 375 16.89 13.22 37.29
CA GLU A 375 17.77 14.02 36.43
C GLU A 375 17.25 14.19 35.00
N LEU A 376 16.26 13.39 34.60
CA LEU A 376 15.49 13.58 33.37
C LEU A 376 14.26 14.43 33.64
N THR A 377 13.43 14.09 34.63
CA THR A 377 12.10 14.70 34.80
C THR A 377 12.15 16.15 35.32
N LYS A 378 12.95 16.40 36.37
CA LYS A 378 13.03 17.72 37.04
C LYS A 378 13.48 18.85 36.11
N PRO A 379 14.55 18.73 35.28
CA PRO A 379 14.95 19.82 34.39
C PRO A 379 13.94 20.06 33.26
N LEU A 380 13.08 19.09 32.94
CA LEU A 380 11.96 19.23 32.00
C LEU A 380 10.69 19.79 32.65
N GLY A 381 10.72 20.09 33.95
CA GLY A 381 9.62 20.74 34.67
C GLY A 381 8.62 19.79 35.31
N VAL A 382 8.94 18.49 35.42
CA VAL A 382 8.07 17.48 36.04
C VAL A 382 8.70 16.99 37.34
N ASP A 383 7.98 17.18 38.45
CA ASP A 383 8.40 16.78 39.79
C ASP A 383 7.47 15.68 40.35
N ALA A 384 7.30 14.63 39.56
CA ALA A 384 6.53 13.44 39.91
C ALA A 384 7.20 12.19 39.29
N PRO A 385 7.00 11.00 39.86
CA PRO A 385 7.43 9.75 39.23
C PRO A 385 6.84 9.59 37.83
N VAL A 386 7.68 9.14 36.89
CA VAL A 386 7.28 8.81 35.53
C VAL A 386 7.72 7.40 35.23
N ILE A 387 6.77 6.47 35.08
CA ILE A 387 7.10 5.13 34.60
C ILE A 387 7.04 5.13 33.07
N ALA A 388 7.98 4.45 32.43
CA ALA A 388 8.15 4.44 31.00
C ALA A 388 8.38 3.02 30.48
N TRP A 389 7.94 2.77 29.25
CA TRP A 389 8.15 1.51 28.55
C TRP A 389 8.35 1.74 27.05
N GLY A 390 9.04 0.81 26.40
CA GLY A 390 9.25 0.79 24.96
C GLY A 390 9.18 -0.63 24.42
N ILE A 391 8.39 -0.83 23.37
CA ILE A 391 8.12 -2.10 22.72
C ILE A 391 8.57 -2.02 21.25
N GLY A 392 9.40 -2.98 20.84
CA GLY A 392 9.73 -3.20 19.43
C GLY A 392 8.51 -3.78 18.70
N ILE A 393 7.63 -2.93 18.20
CA ILE A 393 6.30 -3.34 17.72
C ILE A 393 6.36 -4.21 16.47
N ASP A 394 7.43 -4.08 15.69
CA ASP A 394 7.66 -4.86 14.47
C ASP A 394 7.80 -6.35 14.76
N ARG A 395 8.55 -6.72 15.81
CA ARG A 395 8.69 -8.12 16.22
C ARG A 395 7.33 -8.70 16.64
N LEU A 396 6.52 -7.90 17.31
CA LEU A 396 5.19 -8.32 17.73
C LEU A 396 4.24 -8.47 16.53
N ALA A 397 4.34 -7.57 15.55
CA ALA A 397 3.60 -7.69 14.30
C ALA A 397 3.99 -8.93 13.51
N MET A 398 5.30 -9.21 13.41
CA MET A 398 5.82 -10.41 12.77
C MET A 398 5.22 -11.66 13.39
N PHE A 399 5.21 -11.72 14.72
CA PHE A 399 4.59 -12.81 15.47
C PHE A 399 3.10 -12.96 15.13
N LYS A 400 2.31 -11.89 15.21
CA LYS A 400 0.87 -11.93 14.92
C LYS A 400 0.56 -12.30 13.47
N LEU A 401 1.37 -11.83 12.52
CA LEU A 401 1.20 -12.06 11.09
C LEU A 401 1.82 -13.38 10.59
N GLY A 402 2.51 -14.14 11.46
CA GLY A 402 3.21 -15.35 11.07
C GLY A 402 4.39 -15.11 10.11
N ILE A 403 5.01 -13.92 10.21
CA ILE A 403 6.13 -13.50 9.37
C ILE A 403 7.44 -13.82 10.10
N LYS A 404 8.36 -14.49 9.40
CA LYS A 404 9.68 -14.85 9.95
C LYS A 404 10.78 -13.83 9.65
N ASP A 405 10.52 -12.92 8.72
CA ASP A 405 11.50 -11.95 8.22
C ASP A 405 10.90 -10.55 8.20
N ILE A 406 11.48 -9.64 8.98
CA ILE A 406 11.01 -8.27 9.19
C ILE A 406 10.82 -7.49 7.89
N ARG A 407 11.58 -7.81 6.83
CA ARG A 407 11.51 -7.16 5.53
C ARG A 407 10.14 -7.35 4.86
N TYR A 408 9.40 -8.41 5.22
CA TYR A 408 8.05 -8.63 4.72
C TYR A 408 7.03 -7.65 5.31
N LEU A 409 7.31 -7.02 6.47
CA LEU A 409 6.44 -5.97 7.01
C LEU A 409 6.41 -4.72 6.12
N PHE A 410 7.41 -4.53 5.29
CA PHE A 410 7.56 -3.38 4.39
C PHE A 410 7.57 -3.81 2.92
N THR A 411 7.00 -4.97 2.61
CA THR A 411 7.04 -5.53 1.26
C THR A 411 6.11 -4.80 0.30
N GLU A 412 6.61 -4.56 -0.91
CA GLU A 412 5.83 -4.04 -2.05
C GLU A 412 5.24 -5.17 -2.91
N LYS A 413 5.45 -6.44 -2.51
CA LYS A 413 4.98 -7.61 -3.28
C LYS A 413 3.45 -7.71 -3.25
N LEU A 414 2.82 -7.29 -4.34
CA LEU A 414 1.36 -7.26 -4.49
C LEU A 414 0.68 -8.60 -4.22
N ASP A 415 1.27 -9.72 -4.62
CA ASP A 415 0.68 -11.05 -4.38
C ASP A 415 0.62 -11.42 -2.90
N TRP A 416 1.67 -11.08 -2.14
CA TRP A 416 1.68 -11.26 -0.71
C TRP A 416 0.62 -10.35 -0.08
N LEU A 417 0.65 -9.06 -0.43
CA LEU A 417 -0.32 -8.09 0.08
C LEU A 417 -1.74 -8.55 -0.18
N ARG A 418 -2.08 -9.00 -1.39
CA ARG A 418 -3.42 -9.51 -1.77
C ARG A 418 -3.86 -10.73 -0.98
N LYS A 419 -2.95 -11.67 -0.67
CA LYS A 419 -3.26 -12.92 0.03
C LYS A 419 -3.21 -12.81 1.55
N SER A 420 -2.48 -11.85 2.09
CA SER A 420 -2.34 -11.66 3.54
C SER A 420 -3.68 -11.34 4.20
N LYS A 421 -3.97 -12.02 5.31
CA LYS A 421 -5.15 -11.73 6.14
C LYS A 421 -4.94 -10.41 6.89
N ILE A 422 -6.01 -9.66 7.05
CA ILE A 422 -6.03 -8.54 7.99
C ILE A 422 -6.35 -9.13 9.36
N ILE A 423 -5.57 -8.73 10.37
CA ILE A 423 -5.73 -9.14 11.77
C ILE A 423 -6.22 -7.94 12.56
#